data_AF-A0A9D6MFI4-F1
#
_entry.id   AF-A0A9D6MFI4-F1
#
_cell.length_a   1.000
_cell.length_b   1.000
_cell.length_c   1.000
_cell.angle_alpha   90.00
_cell.angle_beta   90.00
_cell.angle_gamma   90.00
#
_symmetry.space_group_name_H-M   'P 1'
#
loop_
_entity.id
_entity.type
_entity.pdbx_description
1 polymer ?
#
loop_
_entity_poly.entity_id
_entity_poly.type
_entity_poly.pdbx_seq_one_letter_code
_entity_poly.pdbx_strand_id
1 'polypeptide(L)'
;MSEPERERAIRALRCGEAHEEMWFVSEAAEYQQYLHQLIAFEINTFEAVSRHIAEFAWMPWEFHWDMACQIRDELQHLEMWLDRLPCAGGRLGQWPLSVHEFAVCAGHELPGRIALLERLIESSALDSLDLNVCLWETRGDRTMVAYLSRVQIDEIGHVRQGNKWLRRLCADDHEIVALVNHAEAASRERMLVAARGLERSGIVAPGNAELVRRKFDDLLILEVNRSVREQAGFSDVEIADEIDRRRRTLLAGAARDEELRL
;
A
#
# COMPACT_ATOMS: atom_id res chain seq x y z
N MET A 1 -5.49 -29.83 -3.62
CA MET A 1 -5.90 -29.27 -2.31
C MET A 1 -7.31 -29.73 -2.04
N SER A 2 -7.56 -30.27 -0.84
CA SER A 2 -8.94 -30.57 -0.44
C SER A 2 -9.74 -29.27 -0.28
N GLU A 3 -11.05 -29.32 -0.52
CA GLU A 3 -11.96 -28.17 -0.38
C GLU A 3 -11.83 -27.45 0.99
N PRO A 4 -11.64 -28.16 2.13
CA PRO A 4 -11.41 -27.52 3.44
C PRO A 4 -10.05 -26.79 3.58
N GLU A 5 -9.01 -27.22 2.85
CA GLU A 5 -7.69 -26.56 2.87
C GLU A 5 -7.71 -25.28 2.03
N ARG A 6 -8.43 -25.31 0.90
CA ARG A 6 -8.70 -24.10 0.10
C ARG A 6 -9.50 -23.08 0.90
N GLU A 7 -10.51 -23.52 1.64
CA GLU A 7 -11.34 -22.64 2.46
C GLU A 7 -10.56 -22.05 3.66
N ARG A 8 -9.63 -22.80 4.26
CA ARG A 8 -8.69 -22.25 5.25
C ARG A 8 -7.70 -21.27 4.66
N ALA A 9 -7.17 -21.54 3.46
CA ALA A 9 -6.29 -20.63 2.75
C ALA A 9 -7.01 -19.32 2.41
N ILE A 10 -8.27 -19.39 1.94
CA ILE A 10 -9.12 -18.21 1.70
C ILE A 10 -9.45 -17.48 3.01
N ARG A 11 -9.66 -18.18 4.14
CA ARG A 11 -9.84 -17.55 5.46
C ARG A 11 -8.55 -16.92 6.02
N ALA A 12 -7.38 -17.36 5.55
CA ALA A 12 -6.09 -16.74 5.85
C ALA A 12 -5.83 -15.51 4.97
N LEU A 13 -6.67 -15.23 3.98
CA LEU A 13 -6.71 -13.96 3.25
C LEU A 13 -7.66 -13.03 4.01
N ARG A 14 -7.12 -12.14 4.84
CA ARG A 14 -7.92 -11.16 5.58
C ARG A 14 -7.65 -9.76 5.06
N CYS A 15 -8.67 -9.10 4.53
CA CYS A 15 -8.63 -7.65 4.38
C CYS A 15 -8.68 -6.99 5.77
N GLY A 16 -7.71 -6.13 6.08
CA GLY A 16 -7.76 -5.23 7.24
C GLY A 16 -6.72 -5.46 8.34
N GLU A 17 -5.78 -6.38 8.17
CA GLU A 17 -4.63 -6.54 9.09
C GLU A 17 -3.28 -6.09 8.46
N ALA A 18 -3.28 -5.58 7.22
CA ALA A 18 -2.10 -4.97 6.59
C ALA A 18 -2.04 -3.47 6.91
N HIS A 19 -1.03 -3.11 7.69
CA HIS A 19 -0.84 -1.76 8.20
C HIS A 19 0.27 -1.03 7.43
N GLU A 20 -0.11 0.06 6.78
CA GLU A 20 0.79 1.15 6.39
C GLU A 20 0.80 2.19 7.52
N GLU A 21 1.34 1.81 8.67
CA GLU A 21 1.77 2.78 9.66
C GLU A 21 3.25 2.54 9.91
N MET A 22 3.96 3.61 10.21
CA MET A 22 5.31 3.56 10.74
C MET A 22 5.42 2.44 11.80
N TRP A 23 6.12 1.36 11.46
CA TRP A 23 6.24 0.21 12.35
C TRP A 23 7.22 0.54 13.46
N PHE A 24 6.70 0.90 14.63
CA PHE A 24 7.49 0.96 15.86
C PHE A 24 7.84 -0.47 16.29
N VAL A 25 8.85 -1.06 15.64
CA VAL A 25 9.37 -2.38 16.00
C VAL A 25 10.15 -2.28 17.30
N SER A 26 9.49 -2.53 18.43
CA SER A 26 10.09 -2.50 19.76
C SER A 26 10.46 -3.91 20.25
N GLU A 27 9.73 -4.93 19.80
CA GLU A 27 9.93 -6.33 20.17
C GLU A 27 10.15 -7.27 18.98
N ALA A 28 10.67 -8.46 19.24
CA ALA A 28 10.98 -9.46 18.21
C ALA A 28 9.72 -9.94 17.46
N ALA A 29 8.59 -10.09 18.15
CA ALA A 29 7.32 -10.50 17.52
C ALA A 29 6.80 -9.44 16.54
N GLU A 30 6.94 -8.15 16.91
CA GLU A 30 6.57 -7.02 16.04
C GLU A 30 7.47 -6.97 14.79
N TYR A 31 8.75 -7.35 14.93
CA TYR A 31 9.65 -7.41 13.79
C TYR A 31 9.28 -8.51 12.79
N GLN A 32 8.94 -9.69 13.30
CA GLN A 32 8.50 -10.82 12.46
C GLN A 32 7.21 -10.48 11.72
N GLN A 33 6.26 -9.87 12.43
CA GLN A 33 5.00 -9.42 11.83
C GLN A 33 5.24 -8.35 10.77
N TYR A 34 6.12 -7.38 11.03
CA TYR A 34 6.49 -6.36 10.05
C TYR A 34 7.05 -6.99 8.76
N LEU A 35 8.04 -7.88 8.85
CA LEU A 35 8.62 -8.56 7.69
C LEU A 35 7.59 -9.42 6.94
N HIS A 36 6.70 -10.10 7.67
CA HIS A 36 5.63 -10.87 7.07
C HIS A 36 4.63 -9.98 6.31
N GLN A 37 4.35 -8.78 6.82
CA GLN A 37 3.48 -7.83 6.13
C GLN A 37 4.13 -7.21 4.90
N LEU A 38 5.43 -6.93 4.93
CA LEU A 38 6.17 -6.55 3.72
C LEU A 38 6.01 -7.62 2.63
N ILE A 39 6.19 -8.90 2.96
CA ILE A 39 5.93 -10.01 2.04
C ILE A 39 4.50 -9.97 1.48
N ALA A 40 3.50 -9.70 2.32
CA ALA A 40 2.11 -9.61 1.89
C ALA A 40 1.89 -8.45 0.90
N PHE A 41 2.53 -7.30 1.12
CA PHE A 41 2.46 -6.16 0.20
C PHE A 41 3.06 -6.50 -1.16
N GLU A 42 4.30 -7.03 -1.19
CA GLU A 42 4.94 -7.38 -2.47
C GLU A 42 4.13 -8.40 -3.26
N ILE A 43 3.55 -9.41 -2.58
CA ILE A 43 2.68 -10.41 -3.23
C ILE A 43 1.46 -9.75 -3.86
N ASN A 44 0.80 -8.86 -3.12
CA ASN A 44 -0.39 -8.19 -3.61
C ASN A 44 -0.08 -7.29 -4.82
N THR A 45 1.00 -6.52 -4.75
CA THR A 45 1.39 -5.61 -5.82
C THR A 45 1.74 -6.39 -7.08
N PHE A 46 2.64 -7.38 -7.02
CA PHE A 46 3.01 -8.11 -8.25
C PHE A 46 1.82 -8.87 -8.85
N GLU A 47 0.92 -9.45 -8.03
CA GLU A 47 -0.28 -10.12 -8.54
C GLU A 47 -1.24 -9.13 -9.21
N ALA A 48 -1.43 -7.95 -8.61
CA ALA A 48 -2.32 -6.93 -9.17
C ALA A 48 -1.75 -6.33 -10.47
N VAL A 49 -0.45 -6.06 -10.53
CA VAL A 49 0.23 -5.59 -11.75
C VAL A 49 0.25 -6.69 -12.82
N SER A 50 0.38 -7.97 -12.45
CA SER A 50 0.24 -9.09 -13.39
C SER A 50 -1.15 -9.13 -14.04
N ARG A 51 -2.20 -8.77 -13.29
CA ARG A 51 -3.54 -8.62 -13.85
C ARG A 51 -3.64 -7.46 -14.83
N HIS A 52 -2.87 -6.39 -14.66
CA HIS A 52 -2.83 -5.32 -15.67
C HIS A 52 -2.42 -5.86 -17.04
N ILE A 53 -1.38 -6.69 -17.08
CA ILE A 53 -0.89 -7.32 -18.31
C ILE A 53 -1.95 -8.24 -18.91
N ALA A 54 -2.57 -9.09 -18.08
CA ALA A 54 -3.51 -10.10 -18.55
C ALA A 54 -4.87 -9.53 -19.00
N GLU A 55 -5.41 -8.55 -18.26
CA GLU A 55 -6.76 -8.03 -18.47
C GLU A 55 -6.80 -6.89 -19.51
N PHE A 56 -5.70 -6.15 -19.68
CA PHE A 56 -5.62 -5.01 -20.61
C PHE A 56 -4.68 -5.29 -21.78
N ALA A 57 -4.81 -6.46 -22.41
CA ALA A 57 -4.01 -6.92 -23.55
C ALA A 57 -4.10 -6.03 -24.81
N TRP A 58 -5.03 -5.06 -24.84
CA TRP A 58 -5.17 -4.07 -25.90
C TRP A 58 -4.22 -2.86 -25.73
N MET A 59 -3.57 -2.72 -24.57
CA MET A 59 -2.57 -1.69 -24.34
C MET A 59 -1.33 -1.92 -25.23
N PRO A 60 -0.58 -0.86 -25.53
CA PRO A 60 0.62 -0.98 -26.37
C PRO A 60 1.72 -1.79 -25.67
N TRP A 61 2.65 -2.37 -26.44
CA TRP A 61 3.74 -3.21 -25.91
C TRP A 61 4.54 -2.52 -24.80
N GLU A 62 4.77 -1.22 -24.91
CA GLU A 62 5.47 -0.44 -23.91
C GLU A 62 4.79 -0.49 -22.53
N PHE A 63 3.46 -0.60 -22.48
CA PHE A 63 2.72 -0.76 -21.23
C PHE A 63 3.04 -2.10 -20.58
N HIS A 64 2.96 -3.18 -21.36
CA HIS A 64 3.26 -4.52 -20.87
C HIS A 64 4.72 -4.66 -20.43
N TRP A 65 5.64 -3.99 -21.12
CA TRP A 65 7.05 -3.94 -20.72
C TRP A 65 7.24 -3.22 -19.39
N ASP A 66 6.63 -2.04 -19.21
CA ASP A 66 6.71 -1.27 -17.97
C ASP A 66 6.13 -2.08 -16.78
N MET A 67 4.93 -2.67 -16.95
CA MET A 67 4.32 -3.53 -15.93
C MET A 67 5.19 -4.75 -15.61
N ALA A 68 5.82 -5.37 -16.61
CA ALA A 68 6.72 -6.50 -16.40
C ALA A 68 8.02 -6.10 -15.66
N CYS A 69 8.49 -4.87 -15.86
CA CYS A 69 9.62 -4.34 -15.10
C CYS A 69 9.24 -4.16 -13.62
N GLN A 70 8.08 -3.56 -13.34
CA GLN A 70 7.60 -3.45 -11.96
C GLN A 70 7.42 -4.83 -11.31
N ILE A 71 6.77 -5.79 -11.98
CA ILE A 71 6.62 -7.16 -11.45
C ILE A 71 7.98 -7.79 -11.10
N ARG A 72 9.01 -7.58 -11.94
CA ARG A 72 10.36 -8.09 -11.65
C ARG A 72 10.91 -7.46 -10.38
N ASP A 73 10.72 -6.15 -10.18
CA ASP A 73 11.25 -5.42 -9.05
C ASP A 73 10.52 -5.84 -7.75
N GLU A 74 9.19 -5.99 -7.77
CA GLU A 74 8.43 -6.52 -6.61
C GLU A 74 8.79 -7.97 -6.27
N LEU A 75 9.08 -8.81 -7.27
CA LEU A 75 9.55 -10.17 -7.02
C LEU A 75 10.92 -10.18 -6.35
N GLN A 76 11.81 -9.24 -6.69
CA GLN A 76 13.09 -9.07 -5.99
C GLN A 76 12.88 -8.57 -4.57
N HIS A 77 11.94 -7.65 -4.34
CA HIS A 77 11.54 -7.21 -3.01
C HIS A 77 11.04 -8.38 -2.15
N LEU A 78 10.16 -9.19 -2.72
CA LEU A 78 9.63 -10.39 -2.10
C LEU A 78 10.75 -11.38 -1.71
N GLU A 79 11.70 -11.65 -2.60
CA GLU A 79 12.86 -12.51 -2.32
C GLU A 79 13.67 -11.97 -1.13
N MET A 80 13.95 -10.67 -1.08
CA MET A 80 14.66 -10.02 0.02
C MET A 80 13.95 -10.26 1.37
N TRP A 81 12.63 -10.08 1.42
CA TRP A 81 11.87 -10.27 2.66
C TRP A 81 11.72 -11.74 3.07
N LEU A 82 11.57 -12.65 2.10
CA LEU A 82 11.54 -14.09 2.34
C LEU A 82 12.86 -14.61 2.92
N ASP A 83 14.00 -14.06 2.49
CA ASP A 83 15.31 -14.37 3.06
C ASP A 83 15.47 -13.81 4.48
N ARG A 84 14.87 -12.64 4.75
CA ARG A 84 15.00 -11.96 6.05
C ARG A 84 14.13 -12.55 7.14
N LEU A 85 12.89 -12.96 6.82
CA LEU A 85 11.90 -13.42 7.80
C LEU A 85 12.40 -14.58 8.69
N PRO A 86 13.03 -15.65 8.17
CA PRO A 86 13.58 -16.73 8.99
C PRO A 86 14.71 -16.28 9.92
N CYS A 87 15.51 -15.31 9.50
CA CYS A 87 16.59 -14.75 10.33
C CYS A 87 16.03 -14.04 11.57
N ALA A 88 14.81 -13.50 11.49
CA ALA A 88 14.08 -12.92 12.62
C ALA A 88 13.32 -13.97 13.46
N GLY A 89 13.39 -15.26 13.10
CA GLY A 89 12.61 -16.34 13.72
C GLY A 89 11.15 -16.43 13.24
N GLY A 90 10.82 -15.70 12.18
CA GLY A 90 9.50 -15.75 11.54
C GLY A 90 9.38 -16.86 10.50
N ARG A 91 8.16 -17.12 10.03
CA ARG A 91 7.86 -17.99 8.88
C ARG A 91 6.65 -17.46 8.12
N LEU A 92 6.65 -17.65 6.80
CA LEU A 92 5.50 -17.30 5.97
C LEU A 92 4.24 -18.03 6.45
N GLY A 93 3.12 -17.31 6.47
CA GLY A 93 1.84 -17.82 6.97
C GLY A 93 1.69 -17.86 8.49
N GLN A 94 2.61 -17.26 9.26
CA GLN A 94 2.38 -17.00 10.70
C GLN A 94 1.19 -16.07 10.94
N TRP A 95 1.03 -15.07 10.09
CA TRP A 95 -0.11 -14.17 10.06
C TRP A 95 -0.91 -14.34 8.75
N PRO A 96 -2.19 -13.92 8.74
CA PRO A 96 -2.97 -13.78 7.52
C PRO A 96 -2.27 -12.88 6.51
N LEU A 97 -2.41 -13.18 5.23
CA LEU A 97 -2.01 -12.25 4.16
C LEU A 97 -3.17 -11.29 3.90
N SER A 98 -2.85 -10.03 3.67
CA SER A 98 -3.81 -9.09 3.10
C SER A 98 -4.14 -9.49 1.66
N VAL A 99 -5.34 -9.13 1.20
CA VAL A 99 -5.73 -9.18 -0.23
C VAL A 99 -6.32 -7.85 -0.67
N HIS A 100 -6.00 -6.79 0.07
CA HIS A 100 -6.66 -5.50 -0.05
C HIS A 100 -6.47 -4.92 -1.44
N GLU A 101 -5.23 -4.78 -1.88
CA GLU A 101 -4.86 -4.17 -3.15
C GLU A 101 -5.48 -4.95 -4.32
N PHE A 102 -5.39 -6.28 -4.27
CA PHE A 102 -6.07 -7.16 -5.22
C PHE A 102 -7.59 -6.94 -5.27
N ALA A 103 -8.22 -6.82 -4.10
CA ALA A 103 -9.67 -6.69 -3.97
C ALA A 103 -10.19 -5.31 -4.40
N VAL A 104 -9.47 -4.23 -4.10
CA VAL A 104 -9.86 -2.89 -4.54
C VAL A 104 -9.70 -2.78 -6.06
N CYS A 105 -8.61 -3.30 -6.63
CA CYS A 105 -8.38 -3.25 -8.08
C CYS A 105 -9.45 -3.96 -8.90
N ALA A 106 -10.06 -5.04 -8.37
CA ALA A 106 -11.13 -5.75 -9.06
C ALA A 106 -12.36 -4.87 -9.38
N GLY A 107 -12.52 -3.72 -8.74
CA GLY A 107 -13.63 -2.79 -8.97
C GLY A 107 -13.35 -1.61 -9.91
N HIS A 108 -12.15 -1.51 -10.50
CA HIS A 108 -11.74 -0.36 -11.30
C HIS A 108 -11.35 -0.74 -12.74
N GLU A 109 -11.65 0.17 -13.67
CA GLU A 109 -11.05 0.22 -15.01
C GLU A 109 -9.56 0.59 -14.91
N LEU A 110 -8.79 0.35 -15.98
CA LEU A 110 -7.33 0.53 -15.96
C LEU A 110 -6.84 1.85 -15.36
N PRO A 111 -7.37 3.04 -15.74
CA PRO A 111 -6.89 4.30 -15.15
C PRO A 111 -7.10 4.37 -13.65
N GLY A 112 -8.21 3.83 -13.14
CA GLY A 112 -8.50 3.78 -11.71
C GLY A 112 -7.59 2.81 -10.96
N ARG A 113 -7.17 1.71 -11.60
CA ARG A 113 -6.20 0.80 -11.00
C ARG A 113 -4.81 1.42 -10.93
N ILE A 114 -4.38 2.09 -12.00
CA ILE A 114 -3.09 2.80 -12.01
C ILE A 114 -3.07 3.96 -11.00
N ALA A 115 -4.19 4.68 -10.89
CA ALA A 115 -4.37 5.73 -9.89
C ALA A 115 -4.31 5.20 -8.45
N LEU A 116 -4.64 3.93 -8.24
CA LEU A 116 -4.61 3.29 -6.92
C LEU A 116 -3.25 2.66 -6.60
N LEU A 117 -2.80 1.72 -7.42
CA LEU A 117 -1.61 0.92 -7.14
C LEU A 117 -0.34 1.74 -7.32
N GLU A 118 0.03 1.99 -8.57
CA GLU A 118 1.29 2.63 -8.93
C GLU A 118 1.34 4.08 -8.43
N ARG A 119 0.19 4.74 -8.32
CA ARG A 119 0.13 6.16 -7.97
C ARG A 119 -0.11 6.43 -6.50
N LEU A 120 -1.11 5.82 -5.88
CA LEU A 120 -1.48 6.13 -4.49
C LEU A 120 -0.69 5.28 -3.49
N ILE A 121 -0.66 3.96 -3.69
CA ILE A 121 -0.02 3.02 -2.75
C ILE A 121 1.49 3.21 -2.77
N GLU A 122 2.15 3.12 -3.94
CA GLU A 122 3.61 3.25 -4.00
C GLU A 122 4.09 4.64 -3.53
N SER A 123 3.33 5.70 -3.85
CA SER A 123 3.65 7.05 -3.36
C SER A 123 3.49 7.19 -1.84
N SER A 124 2.52 6.50 -1.25
CA SER A 124 2.33 6.50 0.20
C SER A 124 3.43 5.69 0.89
N ALA A 125 3.89 4.60 0.26
CA ALA A 125 5.00 3.80 0.74
C ALA A 125 6.29 4.63 0.83
N LEU A 126 6.58 5.50 -0.15
CA LEU A 126 7.80 6.33 -0.19
C LEU A 126 8.04 7.15 1.09
N ASP A 127 6.99 7.76 1.65
CA ASP A 127 7.15 8.55 2.87
C ASP A 127 7.44 7.69 4.09
N SER A 128 6.81 6.51 4.13
CA SER A 128 7.04 5.55 5.21
C SER A 128 8.45 4.96 5.13
N LEU A 129 8.96 4.72 3.91
CA LEU A 129 10.28 4.14 3.67
C LEU A 129 11.41 5.07 4.13
N ASP A 130 11.31 6.39 3.86
CA ASP A 130 12.27 7.40 4.33
C ASP A 130 12.52 7.29 5.84
N LEU A 131 11.44 7.17 6.60
CA LEU A 131 11.53 7.10 8.05
C LEU A 131 11.95 5.72 8.55
N ASN A 132 11.51 4.65 7.90
CA ASN A 132 11.96 3.30 8.22
C ASN A 132 13.48 3.16 8.00
N VAL A 133 14.04 3.72 6.93
CA VAL A 133 15.50 3.74 6.70
C VAL A 133 16.21 4.41 7.89
N CYS A 134 15.81 5.62 8.27
CA CYS A 134 16.39 6.34 9.43
C CYS A 134 16.29 5.51 10.73
N LEU A 135 15.17 4.83 10.93
CA LEU A 135 14.92 3.99 12.10
C LEU A 135 15.89 2.80 12.16
N TRP A 136 16.08 2.10 11.04
CA TRP A 136 16.96 0.94 10.95
C TRP A 136 18.44 1.32 10.96
N GLU A 137 18.81 2.49 10.45
CA GLU A 137 20.14 3.09 10.63
C GLU A 137 20.46 3.30 12.10
N THR A 138 19.52 3.89 12.86
CA THR A 138 19.66 4.11 14.31
C THR A 138 19.81 2.80 15.08
N ARG A 139 19.20 1.72 14.60
CA ARG A 139 19.34 0.36 15.16
C ARG A 139 20.59 -0.38 14.70
N GLY A 140 21.34 0.15 13.74
CA GLY A 140 22.53 -0.47 13.18
C GLY A 140 22.26 -1.70 12.30
N ASP A 141 21.02 -1.93 11.87
CA ASP A 141 20.68 -3.05 10.98
C ASP A 141 20.97 -2.67 9.52
N ARG A 142 22.22 -2.89 9.12
CA ARG A 142 22.70 -2.54 7.78
C ARG A 142 21.98 -3.31 6.66
N THR A 143 21.46 -4.51 6.94
CA THR A 143 20.73 -5.29 5.94
C THR A 143 19.37 -4.67 5.68
N MET A 144 18.63 -4.33 6.74
CA MET A 144 17.33 -3.65 6.59
C MET A 144 17.47 -2.30 5.89
N VAL A 145 18.50 -1.52 6.24
CA VAL A 145 18.80 -0.25 5.54
C VAL A 145 19.01 -0.50 4.05
N ALA A 146 19.85 -1.46 3.68
CA ALA A 146 20.10 -1.77 2.28
C ALA A 146 18.84 -2.23 1.52
N TYR A 147 18.01 -3.06 2.14
CA TYR A 147 16.78 -3.55 1.52
C TYR A 147 15.76 -2.42 1.33
N LEU A 148 15.48 -1.64 2.38
CA LEU A 148 14.53 -0.54 2.32
C LEU A 148 14.98 0.58 1.38
N SER A 149 16.28 0.89 1.35
CA SER A 149 16.82 1.84 0.38
C SER A 149 16.70 1.34 -1.06
N ARG A 150 16.82 0.02 -1.29
CA ARG A 150 16.58 -0.55 -2.62
C ARG A 150 15.11 -0.39 -3.02
N VAL A 151 14.18 -0.82 -2.16
CA VAL A 151 12.73 -0.68 -2.40
C VAL A 151 12.37 0.78 -2.69
N GLN A 152 12.86 1.71 -1.88
CA GLN A 152 12.60 3.13 -2.07
C GLN A 152 13.02 3.66 -3.46
N ILE A 153 14.16 3.22 -3.99
CA ILE A 153 14.62 3.64 -5.32
C ILE A 153 13.69 3.10 -6.41
N ASP A 154 13.28 1.85 -6.28
CA ASP A 154 12.43 1.16 -7.26
C ASP A 154 11.01 1.76 -7.23
N GLU A 155 10.47 2.10 -6.04
CA GLU A 155 9.15 2.73 -5.91
C GLU A 155 9.04 4.11 -6.57
N ILE A 156 10.11 4.92 -6.57
CA ILE A 156 10.12 6.17 -7.34
C ILE A 156 9.92 5.87 -8.83
N GLY A 157 10.52 4.78 -9.30
CA GLY A 157 10.35 4.27 -10.67
C GLY A 157 8.93 3.80 -10.94
N HIS A 158 8.31 3.06 -10.03
CA HIS A 158 6.92 2.59 -10.15
C HIS A 158 5.94 3.77 -10.22
N VAL A 159 6.06 4.75 -9.31
CA VAL A 159 5.20 5.94 -9.34
C VAL A 159 5.39 6.75 -10.62
N ARG A 160 6.64 6.87 -11.10
CA ARG A 160 6.92 7.54 -12.38
C ARG A 160 6.27 6.82 -13.57
N GLN A 161 6.26 5.50 -13.56
CA GLN A 161 5.59 4.70 -14.58
C GLN A 161 4.07 4.88 -14.50
N GLY A 162 3.47 4.82 -13.31
CA GLY A 162 2.05 5.09 -13.11
C GLY A 162 1.65 6.47 -13.66
N ASN A 163 2.42 7.50 -13.34
CA ASN A 163 2.24 8.85 -13.86
C ASN A 163 2.33 8.97 -15.38
N LYS A 164 3.31 8.30 -15.99
CA LYS A 164 3.45 8.24 -17.45
C LYS A 164 2.18 7.67 -18.09
N TRP A 165 1.59 6.62 -17.52
CA TRP A 165 0.40 5.98 -18.08
C TRP A 165 -0.89 6.75 -17.79
N LEU A 166 -1.03 7.32 -16.59
CA LEU A 166 -2.17 8.19 -16.27
C LEU A 166 -2.25 9.38 -17.22
N ARG A 167 -1.12 10.02 -17.56
CA ARG A 167 -1.09 11.11 -18.54
C ARG A 167 -1.42 10.69 -19.97
N ARG A 168 -1.30 9.40 -20.30
CA ARG A 168 -1.72 8.86 -21.60
C ARG A 168 -3.18 8.47 -21.64
N LEU A 169 -3.75 8.10 -20.49
CA LEU A 169 -5.11 7.58 -20.35
C LEU A 169 -6.13 8.65 -19.95
N CYS A 170 -5.68 9.71 -19.30
CA CYS A 170 -6.51 10.82 -18.84
C CYS A 170 -6.31 12.05 -19.74
N ALA A 171 -7.31 12.92 -19.78
CA ALA A 171 -7.30 14.16 -20.55
C ALA A 171 -6.37 15.23 -19.95
N ASP A 172 -6.31 15.33 -18.62
CA ASP A 172 -5.52 16.32 -17.90
C ASP A 172 -5.23 15.92 -16.44
N ASP A 173 -4.46 16.75 -15.73
CA ASP A 173 -4.10 16.55 -14.33
C ASP A 173 -5.33 16.55 -13.39
N HIS A 174 -6.43 17.24 -13.74
CA HIS A 174 -7.62 17.26 -12.91
C HIS A 174 -8.37 15.93 -12.94
N GLU A 175 -8.42 15.28 -14.10
CA GLU A 175 -8.96 13.92 -14.21
C GLU A 175 -8.10 12.92 -13.42
N ILE A 176 -6.77 13.05 -13.48
CA ILE A 176 -5.86 12.22 -12.69
C ILE A 176 -6.14 12.39 -11.18
N VAL A 177 -6.20 13.64 -10.72
CA VAL A 177 -6.52 13.97 -9.32
C VAL A 177 -7.88 13.40 -8.91
N ALA A 178 -8.90 13.51 -9.77
CA ALA A 178 -10.22 12.95 -9.48
C ALA A 178 -10.20 11.42 -9.37
N LEU A 179 -9.47 10.74 -10.25
CA LEU A 179 -9.29 9.28 -10.20
C LEU A 179 -8.59 8.82 -8.92
N VAL A 180 -7.51 9.51 -8.53
CA VAL A 180 -6.77 9.19 -7.29
C VAL A 180 -7.65 9.37 -6.06
N ASN A 181 -8.37 10.49 -5.97
CA ASN A 181 -9.31 10.75 -4.86
C ASN A 181 -10.43 9.71 -4.80
N HIS A 182 -10.98 9.31 -5.95
CA HIS A 182 -12.01 8.28 -6.01
C HIS A 182 -11.45 6.89 -5.61
N ALA A 183 -10.26 6.54 -6.09
CA ALA A 183 -9.58 5.29 -5.75
C ALA A 183 -9.29 5.19 -4.25
N GLU A 184 -8.79 6.27 -3.63
CA GLU A 184 -8.56 6.35 -2.19
C GLU A 184 -9.86 6.16 -1.40
N ALA A 185 -10.92 6.87 -1.77
CA ALA A 185 -12.23 6.77 -1.10
C ALA A 185 -12.79 5.34 -1.19
N ALA A 186 -12.71 4.71 -2.36
CA ALA A 186 -13.14 3.32 -2.57
C ALA A 186 -12.30 2.32 -1.76
N SER A 187 -10.98 2.53 -1.70
CA SER A 187 -10.05 1.75 -0.88
C SER A 187 -10.41 1.84 0.60
N ARG A 188 -10.61 3.06 1.11
CA ARG A 188 -11.02 3.33 2.49
C ARG A 188 -12.36 2.68 2.84
N GLU A 189 -13.37 2.83 1.98
CA GLU A 189 -14.69 2.23 2.20
C GLU A 189 -14.60 0.70 2.28
N ARG A 190 -13.87 0.06 1.34
CA ARG A 190 -13.70 -1.39 1.33
C ARG A 190 -12.98 -1.90 2.58
N MET A 191 -11.92 -1.22 3.04
CA MET A 191 -11.24 -1.57 4.30
C MET A 191 -12.21 -1.51 5.48
N LEU A 192 -13.02 -0.45 5.57
CA LEU A 192 -14.00 -0.30 6.65
C LEU A 192 -15.10 -1.37 6.60
N VAL A 193 -15.61 -1.69 5.42
CA VAL A 193 -16.62 -2.75 5.24
C VAL A 193 -16.04 -4.12 5.64
N ALA A 194 -14.80 -4.42 5.22
CA ALA A 194 -14.11 -5.65 5.59
C ALA A 194 -13.90 -5.73 7.11
N ALA A 195 -13.38 -4.67 7.73
CA ALA A 195 -13.15 -4.62 9.16
C ALA A 195 -14.45 -4.85 9.96
N ARG A 196 -15.55 -4.17 9.59
CA ARG A 196 -16.87 -4.39 10.22
C ARG A 196 -17.39 -5.81 9.98
N GLY A 197 -17.11 -6.40 8.82
CA GLY A 197 -17.46 -7.78 8.51
C GLY A 197 -16.74 -8.77 9.43
N LEU A 198 -15.44 -8.59 9.62
CA LEU A 198 -14.62 -9.41 10.51
C LEU A 198 -15.08 -9.27 11.97
N GLU A 199 -15.38 -8.05 12.44
CA GLU A 199 -15.94 -7.84 13.79
C GLU A 199 -17.26 -8.57 13.98
N ARG A 200 -18.21 -8.42 13.04
CA ARG A 200 -19.51 -9.10 13.12
C ARG A 200 -19.40 -10.62 13.10
N SER A 201 -18.37 -11.15 12.45
CA SER A 201 -18.10 -12.60 12.42
C SER A 201 -17.42 -13.14 13.68
N GLY A 202 -16.99 -12.26 14.60
CA GLY A 202 -16.25 -12.63 15.81
C GLY A 202 -14.80 -13.06 15.54
N ILE A 203 -14.30 -12.82 14.31
CA ILE A 203 -12.93 -13.16 13.89
C ILE A 203 -11.90 -12.20 14.48
N VAL A 204 -12.27 -10.92 14.61
CA VAL A 204 -11.48 -9.86 15.27
C VAL A 204 -12.28 -9.25 16.41
N ALA A 205 -11.59 -8.65 17.37
CA ALA A 205 -12.22 -8.03 18.53
C ALA A 205 -13.10 -6.83 18.12
N PRO A 206 -14.21 -6.55 18.85
CA PRO A 206 -14.96 -5.32 18.67
C PRO A 206 -14.06 -4.09 18.85
N GLY A 207 -14.18 -3.11 17.95
CA GLY A 207 -13.34 -1.91 17.92
C GLY A 207 -12.30 -1.91 16.80
N ASN A 208 -12.04 -3.04 16.14
CA ASN A 208 -11.15 -3.13 14.98
C ASN A 208 -11.56 -2.18 13.82
N ALA A 209 -12.85 -2.05 13.51
CA ALA A 209 -13.32 -1.14 12.46
C ALA A 209 -13.11 0.33 12.83
N GLU A 210 -13.17 0.64 14.12
CA GLU A 210 -12.84 1.98 14.64
C GLU A 210 -11.33 2.24 14.56
N LEU A 211 -10.49 1.25 14.85
CA LEU A 211 -9.03 1.35 14.65
C LEU A 211 -8.69 1.57 13.17
N VAL A 212 -9.28 0.79 12.26
CA VAL A 212 -9.11 0.97 10.80
C VAL A 212 -9.62 2.35 10.37
N ARG A 213 -10.72 2.84 10.94
CA ARG A 213 -11.20 4.21 10.65
C ARG A 213 -10.21 5.26 11.10
N ARG A 214 -9.72 5.17 12.33
CA ARG A 214 -8.74 6.11 12.89
C ARG A 214 -7.42 6.10 12.13
N LYS A 215 -6.98 4.96 11.59
CA LYS A 215 -5.81 4.91 10.68
C LYS A 215 -5.92 5.91 9.54
N PHE A 216 -7.12 6.07 8.98
CA PHE A 216 -7.35 7.03 7.92
C PHE A 216 -7.55 8.46 8.43
N ASP A 217 -7.73 8.73 9.71
CA ASP A 217 -8.04 10.06 10.25
C ASP A 217 -6.88 10.64 11.10
N ASP A 218 -6.09 9.78 11.75
CA ASP A 218 -4.99 10.07 12.70
C ASP A 218 -3.61 9.73 12.10
N LEU A 219 -3.43 9.93 10.78
CA LEU A 219 -2.12 9.73 10.17
C LEU A 219 -1.09 10.61 10.90
N LEU A 220 -0.10 9.98 11.55
CA LEU A 220 1.19 10.62 11.80
C LEU A 220 1.59 11.23 10.46
N ILE A 221 1.48 12.56 10.39
CA ILE A 221 1.50 13.29 9.13
C ILE A 221 2.92 13.22 8.61
N LEU A 222 3.20 12.23 7.78
CA LEU A 222 4.42 12.24 7.01
C LEU A 222 4.26 13.37 5.99
N GLU A 223 5.07 14.41 6.16
CA GLU A 223 5.13 15.51 5.22
C GLU A 223 5.43 14.94 3.82
N VAL A 224 4.68 15.42 2.82
CA VAL A 224 4.90 15.01 1.43
C VAL A 224 6.29 15.44 1.01
N ASN A 225 7.17 14.49 0.72
CA ASN A 225 8.51 14.78 0.24
C ASN A 225 8.46 15.29 -1.21
N ARG A 226 8.41 16.62 -1.38
CA ARG A 226 8.25 17.27 -2.70
C ARG A 226 9.33 16.85 -3.71
N SER A 227 10.59 16.74 -3.28
CA SER A 227 11.70 16.35 -4.16
C SER A 227 11.48 14.94 -4.73
N VAL A 228 11.03 14.01 -3.89
CA VAL A 228 10.70 12.64 -4.31
C VAL A 228 9.52 12.63 -5.29
N ARG A 229 8.49 13.48 -5.06
CA ARG A 229 7.36 13.63 -5.99
C ARG A 229 7.79 14.19 -7.35
N GLU A 230 8.65 15.20 -7.36
CA GLU A 230 9.21 15.75 -8.60
C GLU A 230 9.99 14.67 -9.37
N GLN A 231 10.80 13.85 -8.67
CA GLN A 231 11.49 12.72 -9.28
C GLN A 231 10.52 11.65 -9.80
N ALA A 232 9.45 11.36 -9.07
CA ALA A 232 8.38 10.48 -9.51
C ALA A 232 7.52 11.10 -10.62
N GLY A 233 7.79 12.34 -11.04
CA GLY A 233 7.15 12.99 -12.17
C GLY A 233 5.74 13.46 -11.86
N PHE A 234 5.47 13.97 -10.65
CA PHE A 234 4.24 14.71 -10.35
C PHE A 234 4.32 16.15 -10.91
N SER A 235 3.18 16.74 -11.26
CA SER A 235 3.04 18.18 -11.51
C SER A 235 2.80 18.95 -10.21
N ASP A 236 2.96 20.28 -10.23
CA ASP A 236 2.70 21.13 -9.07
C ASP A 236 1.23 21.05 -8.59
N VAL A 237 0.29 20.86 -9.51
CA VAL A 237 -1.14 20.71 -9.18
C VAL A 237 -1.38 19.41 -8.43
N GLU A 238 -0.76 18.31 -8.90
CA GLU A 238 -0.88 17.00 -8.27
C GLU A 238 -0.22 16.98 -6.88
N ILE A 239 0.95 17.61 -6.72
CA ILE A 239 1.63 17.73 -5.41
C ILE A 239 0.78 18.55 -4.44
N ALA A 240 0.21 19.67 -4.90
CA ALA A 240 -0.65 20.50 -4.08
C ALA A 240 -1.91 19.76 -3.61
N ASP A 241 -2.55 18.96 -4.48
CA ASP A 241 -3.67 18.12 -4.04
C ASP A 241 -3.22 17.02 -3.09
N GLU A 242 -2.08 16.36 -3.29
CA GLU A 242 -1.60 15.34 -2.33
C GLU A 242 -1.40 15.93 -0.93
N ILE A 243 -0.81 17.13 -0.84
CA ILE A 243 -0.65 17.85 0.43
C ILE A 243 -2.02 18.23 1.03
N ASP A 244 -2.92 18.81 0.23
CA ASP A 244 -4.23 19.24 0.73
C ASP A 244 -5.10 18.05 1.13
N ARG A 245 -5.06 16.95 0.39
CA ARG A 245 -5.76 15.70 0.66
C ARG A 245 -5.36 15.13 2.01
N ARG A 246 -4.06 15.02 2.29
CA ARG A 246 -3.56 14.64 3.62
C ARG A 246 -4.00 15.62 4.70
N ARG A 247 -4.05 16.92 4.39
CA ARG A 247 -4.54 17.95 5.31
C ARG A 247 -6.03 17.83 5.64
N ARG A 248 -6.90 17.63 4.63
CA ARG A 248 -8.35 17.48 4.79
C ARG A 248 -8.68 16.27 5.66
N THR A 249 -7.95 15.19 5.46
CA THR A 249 -8.01 13.97 6.26
C THR A 249 -7.80 14.26 7.75
N LEU A 250 -6.80 15.08 8.10
CA LEU A 250 -6.51 15.46 9.48
C LEU A 250 -7.60 16.31 10.12
N LEU A 251 -8.12 17.31 9.39
CA LEU A 251 -9.16 18.19 9.91
C LEU A 251 -10.48 17.43 10.16
N ALA A 252 -10.77 16.44 9.31
CA ALA A 252 -11.92 15.56 9.48
C ALA A 252 -11.78 14.66 10.73
N GLY A 253 -10.57 14.20 11.04
CA GLY A 253 -10.26 13.49 12.29
C GLY A 253 -10.44 14.38 13.52
N ALA A 254 -9.77 15.54 13.54
CA ALA A 254 -9.75 16.45 14.69
C ALA A 254 -11.13 17.01 15.08
N ALA A 255 -11.95 17.40 14.10
CA ALA A 255 -13.29 17.95 14.37
C ALA A 255 -14.25 16.94 15.02
N ARG A 256 -14.03 15.64 14.82
CA ARG A 256 -14.89 14.57 15.33
C ARG A 256 -14.44 14.04 16.69
N ASP A 257 -13.16 14.12 16.98
CA ASP A 257 -12.63 13.87 18.33
C ASP A 257 -13.15 14.90 19.34
N GLU A 258 -13.49 16.11 18.89
CA GLU A 258 -14.17 17.14 19.70
C GLU A 258 -15.64 16.79 19.96
N GLU A 259 -16.36 16.22 18.98
CA GLU A 259 -17.75 15.74 19.15
C GLU A 259 -17.87 14.52 20.07
N LEU A 260 -16.88 13.61 20.07
CA LEU A 260 -16.87 12.41 20.92
C LEU A 260 -16.45 12.70 22.38
N ARG A 261 -15.96 13.90 22.68
CA ARG A 261 -15.59 14.36 24.04
C ARG A 261 -16.71 15.16 24.73
N LEU A 262 -17.82 15.41 24.05
CA LEU A 262 -19.04 16.06 24.57
C LEU A 262 -20.14 15.03 24.86
#